data_AF-A0A1V2GY60-F1
#
_entry.id   AF-A0A1V2GY60-F1
#
_cell.length_a   1.000
_cell.length_b   1.000
_cell.length_c   1.000
_cell.angle_alpha   90.00
_cell.angle_beta   90.00
_cell.angle_gamma   90.00
#
_symmetry.space_group_name_H-M   'P 1'
#
loop_
_entity.id
_entity.type
_entity.pdbx_description
1 polymer ?
#
loop_
_entity_poly.entity_id
_entity_poly.type
_entity_poly.pdbx_seq_one_letter_code
_entity_poly.pdbx_strand_id
1 'polypeptide(L)'
;MSAAFWALRQTPLHRLSAGEAEDFRQAMAEWLGSDDPAIRDAAVERLCMASFSRFGDAPPAPSAQQAALAFLLAAIGRQAPAHPDLIDSLLNQLRWHGDEDPFRAPLLAWLAALTPADPGQAARIEGARLLVDRRGRATADWLPLLDHPSDHVRACAAHALGEGLEAGEAPALLRRLREMEIARPGILGPLWGAWSPGAEDLPFDAAGWMLDIIAARRGPEPAGLPFNGLDFHLHELAGDNAAAVARLIALGEWATALLTATESDDPVPGMAPLLRRLGAHPEPGIARPAQAQLALVYAEAHPAADPARLRPLPGRFPGATGFALRQGDAAHWRDALVIHAEGQGFDDAAAWRLVDAALPPPLRGAPVAHPALGAEAAPGPSQHGTRAEHHAFASGALVLLRGDGGARRWQRLTVIGRGLQGRWSPFA
;
A
#
# COMPACT_ATOMS: atom_id res chain seq x y z
N MET A 1 -15.44 -18.86 -7.09
CA MET A 1 -14.42 -17.96 -7.67
C MET A 1 -13.85 -18.60 -8.92
N SER A 2 -13.91 -17.94 -10.08
CA SER A 2 -13.48 -18.52 -11.35
C SER A 2 -11.95 -18.62 -11.42
N ALA A 3 -11.41 -19.84 -11.42
CA ALA A 3 -9.98 -20.08 -11.59
C ALA A 3 -9.43 -19.50 -12.91
N ALA A 4 -10.27 -19.45 -13.95
CA ALA A 4 -9.92 -18.88 -15.25
C ALA A 4 -9.66 -17.36 -15.19
N PHE A 5 -10.49 -16.62 -14.44
CA PHE A 5 -10.27 -15.19 -14.23
C PHE A 5 -8.94 -14.92 -13.54
N TRP A 6 -8.65 -15.64 -12.45
CA TRP A 6 -7.42 -15.40 -11.69
C TRP A 6 -6.17 -15.77 -12.47
N ALA A 7 -6.22 -16.81 -13.30
CA ALA A 7 -5.15 -17.13 -14.23
C ALA A 7 -4.94 -16.00 -15.25
N LEU A 8 -6.01 -15.51 -15.88
CA LEU A 8 -5.94 -14.40 -16.83
C LEU A 8 -5.44 -13.10 -16.17
N ARG A 9 -5.89 -12.79 -14.94
CA ARG A 9 -5.46 -11.61 -14.20
C ARG A 9 -3.94 -11.59 -14.01
N GLN A 10 -3.31 -12.75 -13.82
CA GLN A 10 -1.87 -12.89 -13.58
C GLN A 10 -1.01 -12.76 -14.85
N THR A 11 -1.60 -12.60 -16.04
CA THR A 11 -0.85 -12.46 -17.29
C THR A 11 0.17 -11.30 -17.25
N PRO A 12 1.45 -11.51 -17.55
CA PRO A 12 2.45 -10.45 -17.51
C PRO A 12 2.33 -9.52 -18.74
N LEU A 13 1.53 -8.45 -18.62
CA LEU A 13 1.21 -7.55 -19.74
C LEU A 13 2.43 -6.98 -20.46
N HIS A 14 3.50 -6.67 -19.73
CA HIS A 14 4.74 -6.13 -20.29
C HIS A 14 5.45 -7.08 -21.27
N ARG A 15 5.04 -8.35 -21.34
CA ARG A 15 5.63 -9.38 -22.23
C ARG A 15 4.78 -9.66 -23.46
N LEU A 16 3.57 -9.12 -23.52
CA LEU A 16 2.66 -9.38 -24.62
C LEU A 16 3.12 -8.62 -25.85
N SER A 17 3.08 -9.28 -27.00
CA SER A 17 3.04 -8.61 -28.29
C SER A 17 1.75 -7.81 -28.46
N ALA A 18 1.69 -6.94 -29.47
CA ALA A 18 0.49 -6.16 -29.75
C ALA A 18 -0.75 -7.03 -30.04
N GLY A 19 -0.57 -8.17 -30.72
CA GLY A 19 -1.66 -9.12 -31.00
C GLY A 19 -2.14 -9.82 -29.73
N GLU A 20 -1.21 -10.34 -28.91
CA GLU A 20 -1.56 -10.99 -27.64
C GLU A 20 -2.22 -10.01 -26.66
N ALA A 21 -1.84 -8.73 -26.69
CA ALA A 21 -2.49 -7.69 -25.90
C ALA A 21 -3.95 -7.45 -26.33
N GLU A 22 -4.26 -7.59 -27.61
CA GLU A 22 -5.63 -7.50 -28.12
C GLU A 22 -6.47 -8.70 -27.69
N ASP A 23 -5.95 -9.91 -27.86
CA ASP A 23 -6.60 -11.14 -27.39
C ASP A 23 -6.85 -11.09 -25.88
N PHE A 24 -5.88 -10.57 -25.12
CA PHE A 24 -6.03 -10.33 -23.69
C PHE A 24 -7.16 -9.36 -23.36
N ARG A 25 -7.24 -8.21 -24.07
CA ARG A 25 -8.31 -7.23 -23.84
C ARG A 25 -9.69 -7.82 -24.11
N GLN A 26 -9.82 -8.62 -25.17
CA GLN A 26 -11.08 -9.29 -25.50
C GLN A 26 -11.47 -10.29 -24.41
N ALA A 27 -10.55 -11.18 -24.00
CA ALA A 27 -10.80 -12.15 -22.95
C ALA A 27 -11.11 -11.49 -21.60
N MET A 28 -10.43 -10.39 -21.25
CA MET A 28 -10.67 -9.69 -19.99
C MET A 28 -12.02 -8.93 -19.98
N ALA A 29 -12.45 -8.40 -21.13
CA ALA A 29 -13.73 -7.70 -21.25
C ALA A 29 -14.95 -8.58 -20.95
N GLU A 30 -14.85 -9.90 -21.14
CA GLU A 30 -15.90 -10.86 -20.77
C GLU A 30 -16.21 -10.82 -19.26
N TRP A 31 -15.20 -10.54 -18.43
CA TRP A 31 -15.33 -10.51 -16.97
C TRP A 31 -15.99 -9.24 -16.42
N LEU A 32 -16.21 -8.23 -17.27
CA LEU A 32 -16.95 -7.03 -16.87
C LEU A 32 -18.44 -7.30 -16.58
N GLY A 33 -18.99 -8.39 -17.11
CA GLY A 33 -20.37 -8.84 -16.82
C GLY A 33 -20.47 -9.83 -15.65
N SER A 34 -19.41 -10.00 -14.86
CA SER A 34 -19.45 -10.89 -13.70
C SER A 34 -20.40 -10.34 -12.63
N ASP A 35 -21.15 -11.20 -11.95
CA ASP A 35 -21.97 -10.81 -10.78
C ASP A 35 -21.11 -10.33 -9.59
N ASP A 36 -19.82 -10.72 -9.55
CA ASP A 36 -18.90 -10.35 -8.48
C ASP A 36 -18.26 -8.97 -8.74
N PRO A 37 -18.56 -7.94 -7.91
CA PRO A 37 -18.00 -6.59 -8.09
C PRO A 37 -16.47 -6.56 -7.97
N ALA A 38 -15.86 -7.45 -7.18
CA ALA A 38 -14.40 -7.49 -7.05
C ALA A 38 -13.74 -8.03 -8.33
N ILE A 39 -14.40 -8.97 -9.03
CA ILE A 39 -13.94 -9.44 -10.35
C ILE A 39 -14.07 -8.31 -11.37
N ARG A 40 -15.18 -7.57 -11.36
CA ARG A 40 -15.39 -6.43 -12.26
C ARG A 40 -14.35 -5.33 -12.06
N ASP A 41 -14.11 -4.90 -10.83
CA ASP A 41 -13.12 -3.87 -10.52
C ASP A 41 -11.71 -4.28 -10.97
N ALA A 42 -11.31 -5.52 -10.65
CA ALA A 42 -10.04 -6.08 -11.10
C ALA A 42 -9.96 -6.25 -12.63
N ALA A 43 -11.07 -6.53 -13.32
CA ALA A 43 -11.10 -6.56 -14.78
C ALA A 43 -10.90 -5.16 -15.38
N VAL A 44 -11.54 -4.13 -14.82
CA VAL A 44 -11.34 -2.72 -15.24
C VAL A 44 -9.89 -2.29 -15.03
N GLU A 45 -9.30 -2.57 -13.86
CA GLU A 45 -7.87 -2.32 -13.56
C GLU A 45 -6.99 -2.89 -14.68
N ARG A 46 -7.17 -4.18 -14.99
CA ARG A 46 -6.31 -4.89 -15.96
C ARG A 46 -6.55 -4.45 -17.39
N LEU A 47 -7.77 -4.10 -17.77
CA LEU A 47 -8.08 -3.52 -19.07
C LEU A 47 -7.48 -2.13 -19.22
N CYS A 48 -7.50 -1.30 -18.17
CA CYS A 48 -6.85 0.01 -18.18
C CYS A 48 -5.34 -0.15 -18.37
N MET A 49 -4.70 -1.00 -17.57
CA MET A 49 -3.28 -1.33 -17.76
C MET A 49 -3.03 -1.77 -19.21
N ALA A 50 -3.86 -2.67 -19.76
CA ALA A 50 -3.67 -3.17 -21.12
C ALA A 50 -4.03 -2.18 -22.24
N SER A 51 -4.65 -1.05 -21.93
CA SER A 51 -5.05 -0.03 -22.92
C SER A 51 -4.12 1.18 -22.90
N PHE A 52 -3.59 1.52 -21.73
CA PHE A 52 -2.68 2.66 -21.53
C PHE A 52 -1.19 2.26 -21.52
N SER A 53 -0.86 0.98 -21.29
CA SER A 53 0.55 0.54 -21.28
C SER A 53 1.20 0.58 -22.65
N ARG A 54 2.52 0.73 -22.64
CA ARG A 54 3.39 0.44 -23.78
C ARG A 54 3.73 -1.06 -23.73
N PHE A 55 3.57 -1.74 -24.87
CA PHE A 55 3.87 -3.16 -25.00
C PHE A 55 5.12 -3.35 -25.85
N GLY A 56 6.09 -4.14 -25.36
CA GLY A 56 7.37 -4.36 -26.02
C GLY A 56 8.31 -3.15 -26.02
N ASP A 57 9.40 -3.24 -26.78
CA ASP A 57 10.50 -2.26 -26.77
C ASP A 57 10.18 -0.94 -27.50
N ALA A 58 9.14 -0.93 -28.34
CA ALA A 58 8.72 0.23 -29.12
C ALA A 58 7.28 0.65 -28.76
N PRO A 59 7.00 1.95 -28.60
CA PRO A 59 5.64 2.41 -28.33
C PRO A 59 4.70 2.03 -29.51
N PRO A 60 3.49 1.54 -29.23
CA PRO A 60 2.51 1.27 -30.28
C PRO A 60 2.18 2.55 -31.05
N ALA A 61 1.81 2.41 -32.32
CA ALA A 61 1.38 3.54 -33.13
C ALA A 61 0.19 4.27 -32.46
N PRO A 62 0.09 5.61 -32.54
CA PRO A 62 -1.00 6.36 -31.90
C PRO A 62 -2.41 5.87 -32.27
N SER A 63 -2.60 5.40 -33.51
CA SER A 63 -3.87 4.81 -33.96
C SER A 63 -4.23 3.52 -33.23
N ALA A 64 -3.25 2.66 -32.90
CA ALA A 64 -3.48 1.45 -32.13
C ALA A 64 -3.83 1.76 -30.67
N GLN A 65 -3.18 2.79 -30.09
CA GLN A 65 -3.52 3.29 -28.75
C GLN A 65 -4.94 3.85 -28.70
N GLN A 66 -5.33 4.64 -29.69
CA GLN A 66 -6.71 5.15 -29.80
C GLN A 66 -7.73 4.02 -29.96
N ALA A 67 -7.41 2.99 -30.76
CA ALA A 67 -8.27 1.82 -30.92
C ALA A 67 -8.44 1.05 -29.60
N ALA A 68 -7.36 0.87 -28.83
CA ALA A 68 -7.42 0.23 -27.51
C ALA A 68 -8.29 1.02 -26.52
N LEU A 69 -8.15 2.36 -26.48
CA LEU A 69 -9.00 3.21 -25.67
C LEU A 69 -10.47 3.14 -26.11
N ALA A 70 -10.75 3.21 -27.41
CA ALA A 70 -12.11 3.11 -27.94
C ALA A 70 -12.74 1.76 -27.58
N PHE A 71 -11.97 0.67 -27.65
CA PHE A 71 -12.41 -0.65 -27.19
C PHE A 71 -12.77 -0.64 -25.71
N LEU A 72 -11.89 -0.11 -24.84
CA LEU A 72 -12.11 -0.02 -23.40
C LEU A 72 -13.42 0.72 -23.07
N LEU A 73 -13.58 1.93 -23.61
CA LEU A 73 -14.76 2.76 -23.37
C LEU A 73 -16.04 2.09 -23.88
N ALA A 74 -15.99 1.43 -25.04
CA ALA A 74 -17.12 0.69 -25.58
C ALA A 74 -17.46 -0.56 -24.74
N ALA A 75 -16.46 -1.30 -24.24
CA ALA A 75 -16.67 -2.46 -23.39
C ALA A 75 -17.37 -2.07 -22.08
N ILE A 76 -16.88 -1.02 -21.42
CA ILE A 76 -17.49 -0.48 -20.20
C ILE A 76 -18.90 0.03 -20.49
N GLY A 77 -19.07 0.83 -21.55
CA GLY A 77 -20.38 1.39 -21.92
C GLY A 77 -21.45 0.34 -22.20
N ARG A 78 -21.08 -0.84 -22.73
CA ARG A 78 -22.01 -1.96 -22.93
C ARG A 78 -22.50 -2.57 -21.62
N GLN A 79 -21.65 -2.64 -20.59
CA GLN A 79 -21.95 -3.32 -19.33
C GLN A 79 -22.44 -2.37 -18.21
N ALA A 80 -22.10 -1.08 -18.29
CA ALA A 80 -22.46 -0.08 -17.29
C ALA A 80 -23.97 0.01 -16.96
N PRO A 81 -24.92 -0.19 -17.90
CA PRO A 81 -26.34 -0.20 -17.55
C PRO A 81 -26.74 -1.31 -16.55
N ALA A 82 -26.08 -2.47 -16.61
CA ALA A 82 -26.29 -3.57 -15.68
C ALA A 82 -25.40 -3.47 -14.44
N HIS A 83 -24.22 -2.86 -14.59
CA HIS A 83 -23.19 -2.75 -13.55
C HIS A 83 -22.64 -1.31 -13.48
N PRO A 84 -23.35 -0.37 -12.84
CA PRO A 84 -22.95 1.04 -12.79
C PRO A 84 -21.60 1.30 -12.10
N ASP A 85 -21.16 0.39 -11.23
CA ASP A 85 -19.86 0.44 -10.54
C ASP A 85 -18.67 0.46 -11.52
N LEU A 86 -18.83 -0.06 -12.73
CA LEU A 86 -17.78 -0.05 -13.76
C LEU A 86 -17.31 1.36 -14.13
N ILE A 87 -18.23 2.35 -14.09
CA ILE A 87 -17.88 3.75 -14.34
C ILE A 87 -17.00 4.27 -13.21
N ASP A 88 -17.38 4.01 -11.96
CA ASP A 88 -16.61 4.42 -10.79
C ASP A 88 -15.22 3.76 -10.77
N SER A 89 -15.13 2.46 -11.10
CA SER A 89 -13.86 1.76 -11.27
C SER A 89 -12.99 2.40 -12.35
N LEU A 90 -13.55 2.78 -13.51
CA LEU A 90 -12.78 3.46 -14.56
C LEU A 90 -12.31 4.84 -14.09
N LEU A 91 -13.17 5.65 -13.48
CA LEU A 91 -12.81 6.97 -12.94
C LEU A 91 -11.65 6.84 -11.92
N ASN A 92 -11.66 5.79 -11.11
CA ASN A 92 -10.59 5.49 -10.17
C ASN A 92 -9.26 5.14 -10.84
N GLN A 93 -9.29 4.48 -12.01
CA GLN A 93 -8.09 4.17 -12.81
C GLN A 93 -7.52 5.40 -13.54
N LEU A 94 -8.38 6.35 -13.94
CA LEU A 94 -7.93 7.58 -14.62
C LEU A 94 -7.07 8.51 -13.75
N ARG A 95 -6.94 8.25 -12.45
CA ARG A 95 -5.97 8.95 -11.60
C ARG A 95 -4.52 8.75 -12.06
N TRP A 96 -4.24 7.59 -12.64
CA TRP A 96 -2.89 7.16 -13.02
C TRP A 96 -2.65 7.13 -14.53
N HIS A 97 -3.68 7.43 -15.33
CA HIS A 97 -3.68 7.16 -16.78
C HIS A 97 -4.40 8.23 -17.59
N GLY A 98 -4.04 8.34 -18.87
CA GLY A 98 -4.85 9.03 -19.87
C GLY A 98 -4.61 10.53 -20.02
N ASP A 99 -3.65 11.10 -19.29
CA ASP A 99 -3.23 12.52 -19.38
C ASP A 99 -2.30 12.82 -20.56
N GLU A 100 -1.92 11.79 -21.32
CA GLU A 100 -1.04 11.89 -22.49
C GLU A 100 -1.81 11.75 -23.81
N ASP A 101 -1.25 12.32 -24.87
CA ASP A 101 -1.68 11.98 -26.22
C ASP A 101 -1.28 10.52 -26.56
N PRO A 102 -2.15 9.77 -27.27
CA PRO A 102 -3.35 10.22 -27.97
C PRO A 102 -4.66 10.06 -27.18
N PHE A 103 -4.61 9.87 -25.85
CA PHE A 103 -5.77 9.51 -25.02
C PHE A 103 -6.56 10.71 -24.50
N ARG A 104 -5.87 11.82 -24.23
CA ARG A 104 -6.43 12.99 -23.54
C ARG A 104 -7.74 13.51 -24.15
N ALA A 105 -7.72 13.88 -25.43
CA ALA A 105 -8.90 14.48 -26.07
C ALA A 105 -10.12 13.53 -26.13
N PRO A 106 -9.98 12.25 -26.55
CA PRO A 106 -11.08 11.29 -26.49
C PRO A 106 -11.64 11.05 -25.08
N LEU A 107 -10.77 10.97 -24.06
CA LEU A 107 -11.20 10.80 -22.67
C LEU A 107 -11.99 12.00 -22.16
N LEU A 108 -11.53 13.23 -22.44
CA LEU A 108 -12.27 14.44 -22.05
C LEU A 108 -13.65 14.52 -22.72
N ALA A 109 -13.74 14.13 -23.99
CA ALA A 109 -15.01 14.05 -24.70
C ALA A 109 -15.96 13.01 -24.07
N TRP A 110 -15.44 11.83 -23.71
CA TRP A 110 -16.20 10.78 -23.03
C TRP A 110 -16.68 11.23 -21.65
N LEU A 111 -15.78 11.78 -20.82
CA LEU A 111 -16.10 12.29 -19.47
C LEU A 111 -17.17 13.40 -19.52
N ALA A 112 -17.11 14.28 -20.53
CA ALA A 112 -18.09 15.33 -20.72
C ALA A 112 -19.49 14.82 -21.14
N ALA A 113 -19.57 13.63 -21.72
CA ALA A 113 -20.83 13.01 -22.14
C ALA A 113 -21.50 12.18 -21.03
N LEU A 114 -20.81 11.90 -19.93
CA LEU A 114 -21.36 11.13 -18.81
C LEU A 114 -22.45 11.93 -18.09
N THR A 115 -23.53 11.24 -17.73
CA THR A 115 -24.53 11.77 -16.80
C THR A 115 -24.27 11.16 -15.42
N PRO A 116 -23.91 11.96 -14.40
CA PRO A 116 -23.65 11.43 -13.07
C PRO A 116 -24.94 10.88 -12.44
N ALA A 117 -24.83 9.72 -11.79
CA ALA A 117 -25.93 9.12 -11.03
C ALA A 117 -26.20 9.87 -9.71
N ASP A 118 -25.16 10.45 -9.11
CA ASP A 118 -25.23 11.16 -7.82
C ASP A 118 -24.14 12.26 -7.71
N PRO A 119 -24.19 13.13 -6.69
CA PRO A 119 -23.20 14.19 -6.50
C PRO A 119 -21.77 13.69 -6.26
N GLY A 120 -21.60 12.51 -5.65
CA GLY A 120 -20.29 11.88 -5.44
C GLY A 120 -19.67 11.44 -6.75
N GLN A 121 -20.44 10.77 -7.62
CA GLN A 121 -20.00 10.43 -8.97
C GLN A 121 -19.75 11.67 -9.82
N ALA A 122 -20.56 12.73 -9.69
CA ALA A 122 -20.30 14.01 -10.37
C ALA A 122 -18.92 14.57 -9.99
N ALA A 123 -18.58 14.56 -8.70
CA ALA A 123 -17.27 15.00 -8.23
C ALA A 123 -16.11 14.11 -8.74
N ARG A 124 -16.32 12.79 -8.87
CA ARG A 124 -15.31 11.88 -9.45
C ARG A 124 -15.10 12.12 -10.94
N ILE A 125 -16.17 12.37 -11.70
CA ILE A 125 -16.09 12.74 -13.12
C ILE A 125 -15.33 14.05 -13.27
N GLU A 126 -15.66 15.06 -12.45
CA GLU A 126 -14.94 16.34 -12.44
C GLU A 126 -13.46 16.16 -12.08
N GLY A 127 -13.16 15.43 -11.01
CA GLY A 127 -11.79 15.11 -10.61
C GLY A 127 -11.00 14.39 -11.71
N ALA A 128 -11.59 13.40 -12.38
CA ALA A 128 -10.97 12.70 -13.49
C ALA A 128 -10.69 13.65 -14.68
N ARG A 129 -11.62 14.57 -14.99
CA ARG A 129 -11.39 15.59 -16.03
C ARG A 129 -10.21 16.49 -15.70
N LEU A 130 -10.09 16.92 -14.45
CA LEU A 130 -8.95 17.73 -14.00
C LEU A 130 -7.62 16.99 -14.18
N LEU A 131 -7.56 15.71 -13.79
CA LEU A 131 -6.35 14.90 -13.90
C LEU A 131 -5.99 14.58 -15.36
N VAL A 132 -6.95 14.21 -16.19
CA VAL A 132 -6.72 13.98 -17.63
C VAL A 132 -6.29 15.28 -18.34
N ASP A 133 -6.77 16.43 -17.89
CA ASP A 133 -6.48 17.74 -18.47
C ASP A 133 -5.26 18.45 -17.86
N ARG A 134 -4.56 17.83 -16.89
CA ARG A 134 -3.63 18.55 -16.01
C ARG A 134 -2.47 19.24 -16.71
N ARG A 135 -1.94 18.64 -17.78
CA ARG A 135 -0.86 19.23 -18.59
C ARG A 135 -1.29 20.44 -19.44
N GLY A 136 -2.60 20.66 -19.58
CA GLY A 136 -3.17 21.77 -20.32
C GLY A 136 -3.44 23.03 -19.49
N ARG A 137 -3.08 23.03 -18.19
CA ARG A 137 -3.43 24.08 -17.23
C ARG A 137 -2.20 24.71 -16.61
N ALA A 138 -2.31 25.98 -16.25
CA ALA A 138 -1.28 26.68 -15.50
C ALA A 138 -1.49 26.50 -13.98
N THR A 139 -0.43 26.66 -13.19
CA THR A 139 -0.46 26.62 -11.72
C THR A 139 -1.59 27.47 -11.11
N ALA A 140 -1.82 28.66 -11.69
CA ALA A 140 -2.85 29.59 -11.23
C ALA A 140 -4.28 29.05 -11.37
N ASP A 141 -4.52 28.12 -12.29
CA ASP A 141 -5.84 27.53 -12.53
C ASP A 141 -6.25 26.54 -11.42
N TRP A 142 -5.28 25.99 -10.69
CA TRP A 142 -5.52 25.01 -9.62
C TRP A 142 -5.90 25.64 -8.28
N LEU A 143 -5.34 26.82 -7.98
CA LEU A 143 -5.50 27.45 -6.67
C LEU A 143 -6.97 27.69 -6.26
N PRO A 144 -7.89 28.14 -7.14
CA PRO A 144 -9.30 28.28 -6.78
C PRO A 144 -10.00 26.94 -6.50
N LEU A 145 -9.52 25.85 -7.11
CA LEU A 145 -10.13 24.52 -6.96
C LEU A 145 -9.81 23.87 -5.61
N LEU A 146 -8.81 24.38 -4.88
CA LEU A 146 -8.49 23.94 -3.52
C LEU A 146 -9.58 24.31 -2.50
N ASP A 147 -10.45 25.26 -2.85
CA ASP A 147 -11.63 25.67 -2.06
C ASP A 147 -12.94 25.01 -2.54
N HIS A 148 -12.87 24.06 -3.48
CA HIS A 148 -14.05 23.41 -4.05
C HIS A 148 -14.91 22.69 -2.98
N PRO A 149 -16.26 22.66 -3.06
CA PRO A 149 -17.09 22.00 -2.05
C PRO A 149 -16.84 20.50 -1.91
N SER A 150 -16.38 19.81 -2.96
CA SER A 150 -16.03 18.38 -2.89
C SER A 150 -14.56 18.15 -2.52
N ASP A 151 -14.30 17.36 -1.48
CA ASP A 151 -12.94 16.96 -1.07
C ASP A 151 -12.22 16.15 -2.15
N HIS A 152 -12.96 15.37 -2.95
CA HIS A 152 -12.37 14.61 -4.06
C HIS A 152 -11.77 15.55 -5.12
N VAL A 153 -12.51 16.59 -5.51
CA VAL A 153 -12.04 17.58 -6.50
C VAL A 153 -10.87 18.40 -5.95
N ARG A 154 -10.95 18.81 -4.68
CA ARG A 154 -9.84 19.50 -3.99
C ARG A 154 -8.56 18.68 -4.01
N ALA A 155 -8.65 17.39 -3.70
CA ALA A 155 -7.51 16.48 -3.70
C ALA A 155 -6.93 16.28 -5.11
N CYS A 156 -7.76 16.14 -6.14
CA CYS A 156 -7.31 16.09 -7.53
C CYS A 156 -6.59 17.37 -7.96
N ALA A 157 -7.12 18.54 -7.60
CA ALA A 157 -6.47 19.81 -7.89
C ALA A 157 -5.14 19.96 -7.13
N ALA A 158 -5.07 19.53 -5.87
CA ALA A 158 -3.86 19.57 -5.07
C ALA A 158 -2.77 18.64 -5.61
N HIS A 159 -3.15 17.43 -6.05
CA HIS A 159 -2.26 16.49 -6.71
C HIS A 159 -1.69 17.08 -8.03
N ALA A 160 -2.56 17.58 -8.91
CA ALA A 160 -2.14 18.20 -10.17
C ALA A 160 -1.25 19.45 -9.95
N LEU A 161 -1.53 20.23 -8.91
CA LEU A 161 -0.68 21.34 -8.49
C LEU A 161 0.71 20.87 -8.03
N GLY A 162 0.79 19.75 -7.30
CA GLY A 162 2.05 19.17 -6.84
C GLY A 162 2.94 18.66 -7.99
N GLU A 163 2.36 18.04 -9.01
CA GLU A 163 3.13 17.56 -10.20
C GLU A 163 3.82 18.70 -10.96
N GLY A 164 3.21 19.89 -10.97
CA GLY A 164 3.75 21.08 -11.63
C GLY A 164 4.54 22.02 -10.72
N LEU A 165 4.78 21.63 -9.45
CA LEU A 165 5.40 22.52 -8.47
C LEU A 165 6.93 22.45 -8.54
N GLU A 166 7.55 23.55 -8.95
CA GLU A 166 8.99 23.70 -8.93
C GLU A 166 9.51 24.01 -7.50
N ALA A 167 10.67 23.47 -7.14
CA ALA A 167 11.24 23.59 -5.79
C ALA A 167 11.39 25.06 -5.30
N GLY A 168 11.66 26.00 -6.21
CA GLY A 168 11.79 27.43 -5.89
C GLY A 168 10.48 28.14 -5.56
N GLU A 169 9.33 27.61 -6.02
CA GLU A 169 8.00 28.21 -5.82
C GLU A 169 7.30 27.68 -4.56
N ALA A 170 7.78 26.56 -4.03
CA ALA A 170 7.17 25.83 -2.93
C ALA A 170 7.01 26.62 -1.62
N PRO A 171 7.98 27.42 -1.12
CA PRO A 171 7.90 27.95 0.25
C PRO A 171 6.68 28.87 0.52
N ALA A 172 6.40 29.79 -0.40
CA ALA A 172 5.26 30.71 -0.26
C ALA A 172 3.91 29.98 -0.42
N LEU A 173 3.86 29.03 -1.34
CA LEU A 173 2.69 28.21 -1.58
C LEU A 173 2.39 27.29 -0.39
N LEU A 174 3.39 26.58 0.14
CA LEU A 174 3.25 25.69 1.29
C LEU A 174 2.71 26.41 2.53
N ARG A 175 3.08 27.68 2.75
CA ARG A 175 2.52 28.48 3.84
C ARG A 175 1.01 28.67 3.67
N ARG A 176 0.55 29.02 2.47
CA ARG A 176 -0.88 29.17 2.17
C ARG A 176 -1.61 27.83 2.29
N LEU A 177 -1.04 26.77 1.73
CA LEU A 177 -1.62 25.43 1.77
C LEU A 177 -1.73 24.89 3.19
N ARG A 178 -0.76 25.21 4.06
CA ARG A 178 -0.84 24.91 5.49
C ARG A 178 -2.08 25.54 6.14
N GLU A 179 -2.35 26.81 5.89
CA GLU A 179 -3.53 27.49 6.44
C GLU A 179 -4.83 26.83 5.96
N MET A 180 -4.86 26.43 4.69
CA MET A 180 -6.01 25.74 4.08
C MET A 180 -6.20 24.33 4.66
N GLU A 181 -5.14 23.54 4.80
CA GLU A 181 -5.17 22.20 5.41
C GLU A 181 -5.63 22.27 6.87
N ILE A 182 -5.14 23.25 7.62
CA ILE A 182 -5.57 23.47 9.01
C ILE A 182 -7.08 23.78 9.07
N ALA A 183 -7.58 24.60 8.14
CA ALA A 183 -8.99 24.98 8.13
C ALA A 183 -9.92 23.84 7.67
N ARG A 184 -9.48 23.08 6.66
CA ARG A 184 -10.21 21.96 6.07
C ARG A 184 -9.22 20.95 5.50
N PRO A 185 -8.93 19.84 6.21
CA PRO A 185 -7.96 18.85 5.77
C PRO A 185 -8.27 18.23 4.39
N GLY A 186 -7.26 17.59 3.78
CA GLY A 186 -7.39 16.75 2.59
C GLY A 186 -6.77 17.30 1.30
N ILE A 187 -5.87 18.29 1.37
CA ILE A 187 -5.15 18.80 0.19
C ILE A 187 -3.64 18.60 0.28
N LEU A 188 -3.04 18.69 1.47
CA LEU A 188 -1.59 18.62 1.60
C LEU A 188 -1.03 17.22 1.33
N GLY A 189 -1.74 16.16 1.73
CA GLY A 189 -1.35 14.79 1.39
C GLY A 189 -1.27 14.56 -0.13
N PRO A 190 -2.37 14.78 -0.88
CA PRO A 190 -2.39 14.65 -2.33
C PRO A 190 -1.30 15.46 -3.05
N LEU A 191 -1.06 16.69 -2.60
CA LEU A 191 0.01 17.54 -3.13
C LEU A 191 1.40 16.98 -2.81
N TRP A 192 1.62 16.56 -1.57
CA TRP A 192 2.90 16.01 -1.12
C TRP A 192 3.29 14.75 -1.90
N GLY A 193 2.34 13.83 -2.10
CA GLY A 193 2.59 12.62 -2.87
C GLY A 193 2.95 12.87 -4.34
N ALA A 194 2.41 13.94 -4.95
CA ALA A 194 2.75 14.32 -6.32
C ALA A 194 4.08 15.07 -6.43
N TRP A 195 4.33 16.01 -5.52
CA TRP A 195 5.55 16.82 -5.50
C TRP A 195 6.76 15.98 -5.07
N SER A 196 6.57 15.10 -4.09
CA SER A 196 7.54 14.13 -3.55
C SER A 196 8.98 14.67 -3.42
N PRO A 197 9.19 15.79 -2.70
CA PRO A 197 10.51 16.37 -2.53
C PRO A 197 11.45 15.41 -1.77
N GLY A 198 12.73 15.39 -2.12
CA GLY A 198 13.74 14.74 -1.29
C GLY A 198 13.82 15.41 0.09
N ALA A 199 14.11 14.64 1.13
CA ALA A 199 14.24 15.20 2.48
C ALA A 199 15.35 16.27 2.56
N GLU A 200 16.39 16.08 1.76
CA GLU A 200 17.52 16.99 1.56
C GLU A 200 17.16 18.29 0.82
N ASP A 201 16.07 18.30 0.05
CA ASP A 201 15.64 19.45 -0.75
C ASP A 201 14.80 20.44 0.07
N LEU A 202 14.36 20.04 1.27
CA LEU A 202 13.51 20.83 2.13
C LEU A 202 14.34 21.65 3.12
N PRO A 203 14.12 22.98 3.21
CA PRO A 203 14.82 23.82 4.17
C PRO A 203 14.25 23.69 5.60
N PHE A 204 13.44 22.67 5.88
CA PHE A 204 12.75 22.46 7.15
C PHE A 204 12.54 20.97 7.44
N ASP A 205 12.32 20.64 8.72
CA ASP A 205 11.91 19.30 9.16
C ASP A 205 10.48 18.99 8.69
N ALA A 206 10.35 18.15 7.66
CA ALA A 206 9.08 17.77 7.07
C ALA A 206 8.14 17.08 8.08
N ALA A 207 8.65 16.12 8.85
CA ALA A 207 7.85 15.39 9.83
C ALA A 207 7.36 16.33 10.95
N GLY A 208 8.26 17.18 11.47
CA GLY A 208 7.91 18.22 12.44
C GLY A 208 6.85 19.19 11.92
N TRP A 209 6.99 19.63 10.66
CA TRP A 209 6.02 20.52 10.01
C TRP A 209 4.64 19.89 9.82
N MET A 210 4.57 18.63 9.39
CA MET A 210 3.30 17.90 9.26
C MET A 210 2.63 17.67 10.62
N LEU A 211 3.41 17.34 11.66
CA LEU A 211 2.89 17.22 13.03
C LEU A 211 2.30 18.52 13.56
N ASP A 212 2.91 19.67 13.23
CA ASP A 212 2.38 20.98 13.60
C ASP A 212 1.05 21.29 12.91
N ILE A 213 0.86 20.80 11.68
CA ILE A 213 -0.41 20.93 10.94
C ILE A 213 -1.47 20.05 11.59
N ILE A 214 -1.19 18.77 11.84
CA ILE A 214 -2.11 17.83 12.48
C ILE A 214 -2.49 18.31 13.88
N ALA A 215 -1.56 18.89 14.64
CA ALA A 215 -1.86 19.48 15.94
C ALA A 215 -2.82 20.68 15.87
N ALA A 216 -2.86 21.38 14.74
CA ALA A 216 -3.63 22.61 14.56
C ALA A 216 -4.93 22.42 13.75
N ARG A 217 -5.07 21.31 13.02
CA ARG A 217 -6.16 21.10 12.05
C ARG A 217 -7.55 21.04 12.70
N ARG A 218 -8.55 21.48 11.94
CA ARG A 218 -9.96 21.47 12.35
C ARG A 218 -10.66 20.25 11.78
N GLY A 219 -10.64 19.17 12.57
CA GLY A 219 -11.27 17.91 12.22
C GLY A 219 -10.30 16.91 11.57
N PRO A 220 -10.77 15.67 11.34
CA PRO A 220 -9.95 14.63 10.74
C PRO A 220 -9.75 14.88 9.25
N GLU A 221 -8.77 14.19 8.69
CA GLU A 221 -8.65 14.06 7.25
C GLU A 221 -9.91 13.39 6.63
N PRO A 222 -10.39 13.86 5.45
CA PRO A 222 -11.52 13.23 4.79
C PRO A 222 -11.24 11.76 4.46
N ALA A 223 -12.20 10.88 4.75
CA ALA A 223 -12.14 9.50 4.30
C ALA A 223 -12.33 9.41 2.78
N GLY A 224 -11.64 8.47 2.14
CA GLY A 224 -11.85 8.15 0.72
C GLY A 224 -11.28 9.18 -0.26
N LEU A 225 -10.21 9.89 0.12
CA LEU A 225 -9.45 10.73 -0.81
C LEU A 225 -8.95 9.90 -2.01
N PRO A 226 -8.87 10.51 -3.21
CA PRO A 226 -8.31 9.84 -4.38
C PRO A 226 -6.80 9.59 -4.28
N PHE A 227 -6.11 10.16 -3.30
CA PHE A 227 -4.68 10.01 -3.08
C PHE A 227 -4.39 9.85 -1.59
N ASN A 228 -3.14 9.52 -1.26
CA ASN A 228 -2.70 9.42 0.11
C ASN A 228 -2.81 10.77 0.83
N GLY A 229 -3.19 10.68 2.09
CA GLY A 229 -3.36 11.83 2.97
C GLY A 229 -2.07 12.30 3.63
N LEU A 230 -2.15 13.40 4.37
CA LEU A 230 -1.04 13.94 5.15
C LEU A 230 -0.61 12.95 6.23
N ASP A 231 -1.57 12.27 6.87
CA ASP A 231 -1.33 11.28 7.92
C ASP A 231 -0.57 10.05 7.35
N PHE A 232 -0.82 9.71 6.09
CA PHE A 232 -0.05 8.70 5.38
C PHE A 232 1.41 9.14 5.24
N HIS A 233 1.68 10.31 4.68
CA HIS A 233 3.07 10.73 4.48
C HIS A 233 3.82 10.98 5.79
N LEU A 234 3.14 11.45 6.84
CA LEU A 234 3.77 11.62 8.14
C LEU A 234 4.27 10.28 8.71
N HIS A 235 3.50 9.20 8.61
CA HIS A 235 3.94 7.94 9.24
C HIS A 235 5.17 7.35 8.54
N GLU A 236 5.27 7.49 7.22
CA GLU A 236 6.47 7.08 6.47
C GLU A 236 7.69 7.91 6.89
N LEU A 237 7.52 9.22 7.04
CA LEU A 237 8.61 10.14 7.43
C LEU A 237 9.04 10.01 8.89
N ALA A 238 8.14 9.59 9.78
CA ALA A 238 8.37 9.60 11.23
C ALA A 238 8.46 8.20 11.85
N GLY A 239 8.56 7.14 11.04
CA GLY A 239 8.53 5.74 11.48
C GLY A 239 9.65 5.35 12.46
N ASP A 240 10.76 6.09 12.46
CA ASP A 240 11.90 5.91 13.38
C ASP A 240 11.92 6.94 14.54
N ASN A 241 10.85 7.72 14.71
CA ASN A 241 10.80 8.83 15.66
C ASN A 241 9.76 8.57 16.78
N ALA A 242 10.23 8.04 17.90
CA ALA A 242 9.36 7.81 19.08
C ALA A 242 8.75 9.11 19.64
N ALA A 243 9.41 10.27 19.49
CA ALA A 243 8.86 11.53 19.97
C ALA A 243 7.64 11.98 19.13
N ALA A 244 7.67 11.73 17.81
CA ALA A 244 6.53 11.96 16.93
C ALA A 244 5.33 11.10 17.33
N VAL A 245 5.54 9.81 17.57
CA VAL A 245 4.50 8.89 18.05
C VAL A 245 3.92 9.35 19.39
N ALA A 246 4.77 9.73 20.34
CA ALA A 246 4.32 10.24 21.64
C ALA A 246 3.44 11.50 21.49
N ARG A 247 3.79 12.40 20.57
CA ARG A 247 3.02 13.59 20.24
C ARG A 247 1.67 13.26 19.62
N LEU A 248 1.61 12.35 18.64
CA LEU A 248 0.34 11.90 18.04
C LEU A 248 -0.59 11.28 19.07
N ILE A 249 -0.06 10.45 19.97
CA ILE A 249 -0.81 9.88 21.10
C ILE A 249 -1.36 10.99 22.01
N ALA A 250 -0.58 12.03 22.30
CA ALA A 250 -1.02 13.15 23.13
C ALA A 250 -2.14 13.98 22.47
N LEU A 251 -2.16 14.04 21.13
CA LEU A 251 -3.22 14.68 20.34
C LEU A 251 -4.48 13.81 20.20
N GLY A 252 -4.42 12.53 20.56
CA GLY A 252 -5.51 11.57 20.34
C GLY A 252 -5.58 11.02 18.93
N GLU A 253 -4.54 11.21 18.12
CA GLU A 253 -4.42 10.71 16.74
C GLU A 253 -3.94 9.24 16.75
N TRP A 254 -4.75 8.36 17.36
CA TRP A 254 -4.36 6.99 17.70
C TRP A 254 -4.04 6.11 16.49
N ALA A 255 -4.82 6.23 15.41
CA ALA A 255 -4.62 5.45 14.18
C ALA A 255 -3.28 5.83 13.52
N THR A 256 -3.03 7.14 13.36
CA THR A 256 -1.78 7.65 12.81
C THR A 256 -0.60 7.30 13.70
N ALA A 257 -0.73 7.45 15.03
CA ALA A 257 0.29 7.02 15.99
C ALA A 257 0.64 5.54 15.87
N LEU A 258 -0.38 4.68 15.68
CA LEU A 258 -0.17 3.25 15.47
C LEU A 258 0.62 3.00 14.18
N LEU A 259 0.15 3.55 13.05
CA LEU A 259 0.82 3.39 11.76
C LEU A 259 2.30 3.78 11.88
N THR A 260 2.58 4.96 12.44
CA THR A 260 3.95 5.44 12.66
C THR A 260 4.75 4.52 13.58
N ALA A 261 4.17 4.05 14.69
CA ALA A 261 4.87 3.18 15.64
C ALA A 261 5.17 1.76 15.10
N THR A 262 4.46 1.34 14.05
CA THR A 262 4.61 0.01 13.44
C THR A 262 5.33 0.03 12.09
N GLU A 263 5.78 1.20 11.63
CA GLU A 263 6.43 1.36 10.33
C GLU A 263 7.78 0.64 10.24
N SER A 264 8.58 0.71 11.32
CA SER A 264 9.90 0.09 11.33
C SER A 264 9.87 -1.39 11.69
N ASP A 265 10.57 -2.20 10.89
CA ASP A 265 10.86 -3.60 11.18
C ASP A 265 11.96 -3.80 12.24
N ASP A 266 12.71 -2.75 12.57
CA ASP A 266 13.82 -2.74 13.54
C ASP A 266 13.41 -2.02 14.85
N PRO A 267 14.04 -2.32 15.99
CA PRO A 267 13.78 -1.61 17.23
C PRO A 267 14.13 -0.12 17.14
N VAL A 268 13.17 0.73 17.47
CA VAL A 268 13.33 2.19 17.57
C VAL A 268 13.48 2.57 19.05
N PRO A 269 14.57 3.28 19.43
CA PRO A 269 14.77 3.71 20.81
C PRO A 269 13.57 4.50 21.36
N GLY A 270 13.07 4.10 22.53
CA GLY A 270 11.94 4.76 23.19
C GLY A 270 10.55 4.36 22.68
N MET A 271 10.44 3.52 21.66
CA MET A 271 9.15 3.13 21.07
C MET A 271 8.38 2.09 21.89
N ALA A 272 9.07 1.13 22.53
CA ALA A 272 8.41 0.05 23.27
C ALA A 272 7.40 0.54 24.34
N PRO A 273 7.70 1.54 25.20
CA PRO A 273 6.71 2.10 26.12
C PRO A 273 5.46 2.67 25.43
N LEU A 274 5.62 3.27 24.24
CA LEU A 274 4.51 3.84 23.46
C LEU A 274 3.64 2.73 22.87
N LEU A 275 4.27 1.68 22.34
CA LEU A 275 3.57 0.48 21.88
C LEU A 275 2.83 -0.24 23.00
N ARG A 276 3.35 -0.25 24.25
CA ARG A 276 2.59 -0.75 25.41
C ARG A 276 1.35 0.09 25.68
N ARG A 277 1.47 1.42 25.60
CA ARG A 277 0.31 2.31 25.75
C ARG A 277 -0.73 2.09 24.65
N LEU A 278 -0.31 1.97 23.39
CA LEU A 278 -1.19 1.64 22.25
C LEU A 278 -1.82 0.25 22.42
N GLY A 279 -1.04 -0.73 22.89
CA GLY A 279 -1.48 -2.10 23.17
C GLY A 279 -2.50 -2.21 24.29
N ALA A 280 -2.64 -1.20 25.13
CA ALA A 280 -3.68 -1.09 26.17
C ALA A 280 -4.93 -0.32 25.72
N HIS A 281 -4.96 0.20 24.49
CA HIS A 281 -6.10 0.95 23.97
C HIS A 281 -7.36 0.06 23.88
N PRO A 282 -8.56 0.55 24.19
CA PRO A 282 -9.78 -0.28 24.18
C PRO A 282 -10.18 -0.72 22.76
N GLU A 283 -9.81 0.03 21.73
CA GLU A 283 -10.13 -0.30 20.35
C GLU A 283 -9.22 -1.43 19.83
N PRO A 284 -9.78 -2.60 19.41
CA PRO A 284 -8.98 -3.73 18.95
C PRO A 284 -8.14 -3.44 17.70
N GLY A 285 -8.60 -2.51 16.85
CA GLY A 285 -7.88 -2.05 15.66
C GLY A 285 -6.56 -1.34 16.00
N ILE A 286 -6.46 -0.73 17.19
CA ILE A 286 -5.24 -0.08 17.69
C ILE A 286 -4.41 -1.04 18.53
N ALA A 287 -5.05 -1.71 19.49
CA ALA A 287 -4.33 -2.52 20.46
C ALA A 287 -3.65 -3.74 19.83
N ARG A 288 -4.37 -4.50 18.99
CA ARG A 288 -3.87 -5.79 18.49
C ARG A 288 -2.61 -5.64 17.63
N PRO A 289 -2.52 -4.68 16.68
CA PRO A 289 -1.29 -4.49 15.91
C PRO A 289 -0.12 -4.03 16.80
N ALA A 290 -0.35 -3.13 17.76
CA ALA A 290 0.70 -2.69 18.68
C ALA A 290 1.23 -3.83 19.56
N GLN A 291 0.35 -4.69 20.08
CA GLN A 291 0.73 -5.89 20.83
C GLN A 291 1.55 -6.86 19.98
N ALA A 292 1.16 -7.08 18.72
CA ALA A 292 1.91 -7.90 17.79
C ALA A 292 3.30 -7.31 17.49
N GLN A 293 3.40 -5.98 17.32
CA GLN A 293 4.67 -5.30 17.07
C GLN A 293 5.63 -5.39 18.27
N LEU A 294 5.13 -5.33 19.51
CA LEU A 294 5.95 -5.57 20.71
C LEU A 294 6.61 -6.95 20.68
N ALA A 295 5.86 -8.00 20.34
CA ALA A 295 6.41 -9.34 20.27
C ALA A 295 7.31 -9.52 19.04
N LEU A 296 6.94 -8.93 17.91
CA LEU A 296 7.68 -9.03 16.66
C LEU A 296 9.03 -8.33 16.74
N VAL A 297 9.11 -7.12 17.28
CA VAL A 297 10.32 -6.27 17.23
C VAL A 297 11.07 -6.24 18.56
N TYR A 298 10.36 -6.20 19.69
CA TYR A 298 10.95 -5.91 21.00
C TYR A 298 11.08 -7.13 21.91
N ALA A 299 10.70 -8.31 21.43
CA ALA A 299 10.65 -9.55 22.23
C ALA A 299 9.80 -9.42 23.50
N GLU A 300 8.71 -8.64 23.45
CA GLU A 300 7.83 -8.38 24.59
C GLU A 300 6.41 -8.86 24.32
N ALA A 301 5.80 -9.57 25.28
CA ALA A 301 4.36 -9.82 25.26
C ALA A 301 3.62 -8.79 26.10
N HIS A 302 2.61 -8.17 25.49
CA HIS A 302 1.75 -7.25 26.22
C HIS A 302 0.84 -8.01 27.19
N PRO A 303 0.69 -7.58 28.47
CA PRO A 303 -0.11 -8.30 29.47
C PRO A 303 -1.59 -8.45 29.13
N ALA A 304 -2.15 -7.49 28.37
CA ALA A 304 -3.55 -7.52 27.93
C ALA A 304 -3.76 -8.25 26.59
N ALA A 305 -2.73 -8.87 26.02
CA ALA A 305 -2.86 -9.58 24.76
C ALA A 305 -3.70 -10.85 24.92
N ASP A 306 -4.59 -11.10 23.97
CA ASP A 306 -5.38 -12.32 23.90
C ASP A 306 -4.44 -13.53 23.63
N PRO A 307 -4.36 -14.53 24.53
CA PRO A 307 -3.52 -15.71 24.36
C PRO A 307 -3.83 -16.54 23.10
N ALA A 308 -5.04 -16.42 22.55
CA ALA A 308 -5.40 -17.06 21.28
C ALA A 308 -4.78 -16.36 20.06
N ARG A 309 -4.22 -15.16 20.23
CA ARG A 309 -3.59 -14.37 19.16
C ARG A 309 -2.12 -14.07 19.40
N LEU A 310 -1.68 -13.99 20.64
CA LEU A 310 -0.29 -13.77 21.01
C LEU A 310 0.05 -14.64 22.22
N ARG A 311 0.98 -15.58 22.04
CA ARG A 311 1.38 -16.49 23.10
C ARG A 311 2.90 -16.57 23.22
N PRO A 312 3.49 -16.14 24.37
CA PRO A 312 4.88 -16.43 24.68
C PRO A 312 5.13 -17.95 24.74
N LEU A 313 6.31 -18.38 24.33
CA LEU A 313 6.72 -19.79 24.29
C LEU A 313 7.98 -20.01 25.16
N PRO A 314 7.91 -19.76 26.48
CA PRO A 314 9.07 -19.80 27.35
C PRO A 314 9.70 -21.20 27.36
N GLY A 315 11.03 -21.27 27.27
CA GLY A 315 11.78 -22.51 27.32
C GLY A 315 11.62 -23.45 26.12
N ARG A 316 10.77 -23.11 25.13
CA ARG A 316 10.60 -23.92 23.90
C ARG A 316 11.87 -23.91 23.03
N PHE A 317 12.62 -22.81 23.07
CA PHE A 317 13.83 -22.60 22.27
C PHE A 317 15.00 -22.27 23.20
N PRO A 318 16.00 -23.15 23.34
CA PRO A 318 17.15 -22.88 24.21
C PRO A 318 17.90 -21.61 23.81
N GLY A 319 18.12 -20.70 24.78
CA GLY A 319 18.83 -19.42 24.56
C GLY A 319 18.08 -18.41 23.71
N ALA A 320 16.75 -18.54 23.62
CA ALA A 320 15.90 -17.73 22.77
C ALA A 320 14.51 -17.51 23.37
N THR A 321 13.94 -16.34 23.11
CA THR A 321 12.56 -16.02 23.44
C THR A 321 11.66 -16.20 22.21
N GLY A 322 10.62 -17.02 22.33
CA GLY A 322 9.69 -17.32 21.24
C GLY A 322 8.28 -16.77 21.46
N PHE A 323 7.60 -16.39 20.38
CA PHE A 323 6.20 -15.94 20.37
C PHE A 323 5.42 -16.58 19.22
N ALA A 324 4.23 -17.10 19.51
CA ALA A 324 3.24 -17.42 18.49
C ALA A 324 2.32 -16.20 18.28
N LEU A 325 2.13 -15.81 17.03
CA LEU A 325 1.30 -14.67 16.61
C LEU A 325 0.22 -15.14 15.63
N ARG A 326 -1.00 -14.63 15.78
CA ARG A 326 -2.08 -14.76 14.80
C ARG A 326 -2.55 -13.38 14.37
N GLN A 327 -2.37 -13.07 13.10
CA GLN A 327 -2.82 -11.84 12.46
C GLN A 327 -4.01 -12.12 11.55
N GLY A 328 -4.86 -11.11 11.32
CA GLY A 328 -6.11 -11.24 10.57
C GLY A 328 -7.31 -11.60 11.42
N ASP A 329 -8.43 -11.86 10.74
CA ASP A 329 -9.71 -12.25 11.31
C ASP A 329 -9.94 -13.77 11.27
N ALA A 330 -11.09 -14.22 11.74
CA ALA A 330 -11.42 -15.64 11.77
C ALA A 330 -11.67 -16.25 10.37
N ALA A 331 -11.82 -15.46 9.32
CA ALA A 331 -11.98 -15.97 7.95
C ALA A 331 -10.64 -16.04 7.21
N HIS A 332 -9.73 -15.10 7.50
CA HIS A 332 -8.46 -14.94 6.84
C HIS A 332 -7.38 -14.60 7.87
N TRP A 333 -6.84 -15.63 8.52
CA TRP A 333 -5.71 -15.46 9.43
C TRP A 333 -4.40 -15.99 8.88
N ARG A 334 -3.32 -15.47 9.47
CA ARG A 334 -1.95 -15.92 9.27
C ARG A 334 -1.34 -16.16 10.63
N ASP A 335 -0.85 -17.36 10.83
CA ASP A 335 -0.04 -17.69 12.00
C ASP A 335 1.43 -17.40 11.69
N ALA A 336 2.14 -16.90 12.69
CA ALA A 336 3.57 -16.66 12.65
C ALA A 336 4.24 -17.09 13.95
N LEU A 337 5.49 -17.54 13.85
CA LEU A 337 6.38 -17.81 14.95
C LEU A 337 7.54 -16.82 14.88
N VAL A 338 7.76 -16.09 15.97
CA VAL A 338 8.89 -15.17 16.11
C VAL A 338 9.85 -15.72 17.15
N ILE A 339 11.14 -15.76 16.85
CA ILE A 339 12.19 -16.25 17.75
C ILE A 339 13.28 -15.19 17.83
N HIS A 340 13.56 -14.70 19.04
CA HIS A 340 14.60 -13.71 19.33
C HIS A 340 15.76 -14.37 20.07
N ALA A 341 16.99 -14.02 19.71
CA ALA A 341 18.17 -14.44 20.43
C ALA A 341 18.30 -13.70 21.77
N GLU A 342 18.72 -14.38 22.84
CA GLU A 342 18.97 -13.75 24.15
C GLU A 342 20.40 -13.20 24.30
N GLY A 343 21.22 -13.24 23.24
CA GLY A 343 22.64 -12.89 23.27
C GLY A 343 23.17 -12.33 21.94
N GLN A 344 24.35 -12.77 21.50
CA GLN A 344 25.02 -12.23 20.31
C GLN A 344 24.36 -12.60 18.96
N GLY A 345 23.15 -13.17 18.97
CA GLY A 345 22.48 -13.70 17.79
C GLY A 345 22.82 -15.15 17.47
N PHE A 346 22.04 -15.75 16.59
CA PHE A 346 22.27 -17.07 16.01
C PHE A 346 23.27 -16.98 14.87
N ASP A 347 24.21 -17.93 14.78
CA ASP A 347 24.82 -18.20 13.48
C ASP A 347 23.80 -18.87 12.53
N ASP A 348 24.15 -18.93 11.25
CA ASP A 348 23.27 -19.46 10.21
C ASP A 348 22.83 -20.91 10.50
N ALA A 349 23.74 -21.76 10.98
CA ALA A 349 23.42 -23.14 11.30
C ALA A 349 22.45 -23.25 12.49
N ALA A 350 22.62 -22.43 13.53
CA ALA A 350 21.71 -22.36 14.66
C ALA A 350 20.33 -21.83 14.26
N ALA A 351 20.27 -20.79 13.44
CA ALA A 351 19.02 -20.25 12.92
C ALA A 351 18.24 -21.32 12.14
N TRP A 352 18.90 -22.02 11.21
CA TRP A 352 18.25 -23.06 10.42
C TRP A 352 17.83 -24.28 11.23
N ARG A 353 18.56 -24.66 12.29
CA ARG A 353 18.09 -25.69 13.24
C ARG A 353 16.78 -25.30 13.91
N LEU A 354 16.63 -24.04 14.32
CA LEU A 354 15.38 -23.53 14.92
C LEU A 354 14.25 -23.48 13.89
N VAL A 355 14.54 -23.05 12.66
CA VAL A 355 13.58 -23.05 11.56
C VAL A 355 13.14 -24.46 11.22
N ASP A 356 14.05 -25.43 11.12
CA ASP A 356 13.73 -26.83 10.82
C ASP A 356 12.89 -27.48 11.93
N ALA A 357 13.15 -27.14 13.19
CA ALA A 357 12.35 -27.60 14.32
C ALA A 357 10.93 -27.01 14.31
N ALA A 358 10.78 -25.76 13.87
CA ALA A 358 9.49 -25.08 13.80
C ALA A 358 8.69 -25.40 12.53
N LEU A 359 9.36 -25.53 11.39
CA LEU A 359 8.79 -25.72 10.07
C LEU A 359 9.65 -26.73 9.26
N PRO A 360 9.44 -28.03 9.50
CA PRO A 360 10.27 -29.09 8.92
C PRO A 360 10.25 -29.11 7.37
N PRO A 361 11.32 -29.62 6.73
CA PRO A 361 11.43 -29.71 5.26
C PRO A 361 10.20 -30.30 4.54
N PRO A 362 9.58 -31.40 5.02
CA PRO A 362 8.39 -31.98 4.36
C PRO A 362 7.17 -31.07 4.38
N LEU A 363 7.08 -30.16 5.35
CA LEU A 363 5.97 -29.23 5.49
C LEU A 363 6.20 -27.94 4.70
N ARG A 364 7.43 -27.39 4.72
CA ARG A 364 7.76 -26.17 3.96
C ARG A 364 7.83 -26.39 2.45
N GLY A 365 8.30 -27.55 1.99
CA GLY A 365 8.53 -27.81 0.56
C GLY A 365 9.82 -27.19 0.01
N ALA A 366 9.97 -27.19 -1.31
CA ALA A 366 11.16 -26.66 -1.97
C ALA A 366 11.22 -25.13 -1.89
N PRO A 367 12.43 -24.52 -1.81
CA PRO A 367 12.59 -23.08 -1.99
C PRO A 367 12.03 -22.62 -3.34
N VAL A 368 11.44 -21.44 -3.36
CA VAL A 368 10.97 -20.74 -4.57
C VAL A 368 11.46 -19.31 -4.56
N ALA A 369 11.37 -18.61 -5.69
CA ALA A 369 11.69 -17.20 -5.73
C ALA A 369 10.73 -16.41 -4.82
N HIS A 370 11.24 -15.37 -4.18
CA HIS A 370 10.37 -14.48 -3.41
C HIS A 370 9.34 -13.83 -4.36
N PRO A 371 8.03 -13.83 -4.03
CA PRO A 371 6.98 -13.36 -4.95
C PRO A 371 7.16 -11.92 -5.45
N ALA A 372 7.83 -11.07 -4.65
CA ALA A 372 8.11 -9.69 -5.03
C ALA A 372 9.21 -9.53 -6.09
N LEU A 373 10.04 -10.55 -6.33
CA LEU A 373 11.12 -10.51 -7.33
C LEU A 373 10.64 -10.88 -8.75
N GLY A 374 9.35 -11.16 -8.93
CA GLY A 374 8.77 -11.54 -10.21
C GLY A 374 8.94 -13.02 -10.56
N ALA A 375 8.24 -13.45 -11.62
CA ALA A 375 8.10 -14.85 -11.99
C ALA A 375 9.38 -15.51 -12.55
N GLU A 376 10.37 -14.72 -12.97
CA GLU A 376 11.64 -15.21 -13.54
C GLU A 376 12.78 -15.28 -12.53
N ALA A 377 12.57 -14.81 -11.31
CA ALA A 377 13.60 -14.86 -10.28
C ALA A 377 13.96 -16.32 -9.97
N ALA A 378 15.25 -16.58 -9.83
CA ALA A 378 15.73 -17.89 -9.45
C ALA A 378 15.24 -18.25 -8.02
N PRO A 379 14.92 -19.52 -7.75
CA PRO A 379 14.65 -19.98 -6.39
C PRO A 379 15.82 -19.69 -5.47
N GLY A 380 15.56 -19.07 -4.32
CA GLY A 380 16.60 -18.73 -3.37
C GLY A 380 16.23 -17.60 -2.41
N PRO A 381 17.14 -17.26 -1.49
CA PRO A 381 16.96 -16.11 -0.63
C PRO A 381 16.91 -14.82 -1.43
N SER A 382 16.05 -13.91 -0.97
CA SER A 382 16.06 -12.51 -1.37
C SER A 382 16.63 -11.67 -0.23
N GLN A 383 17.62 -10.84 -0.53
CA GLN A 383 18.19 -9.91 0.43
C GLN A 383 17.39 -8.60 0.43
N HIS A 384 17.05 -8.10 1.61
CA HIS A 384 16.49 -6.77 1.79
C HIS A 384 17.47 -5.94 2.60
N GLY A 385 18.23 -5.09 1.88
CA GLY A 385 19.36 -4.37 2.45
C GLY A 385 20.43 -5.31 3.00
N THR A 386 21.22 -4.82 3.95
CA THR A 386 22.32 -5.59 4.58
C THR A 386 21.87 -6.39 5.82
N ARG A 387 20.60 -6.26 6.21
CA ARG A 387 20.11 -6.71 7.52
C ARG A 387 19.09 -7.84 7.48
N ALA A 388 18.62 -8.25 6.31
CA ALA A 388 17.55 -9.23 6.21
C ALA A 388 17.68 -10.17 5.03
N GLU A 389 17.33 -11.43 5.28
CA GLU A 389 17.23 -12.49 4.28
C GLU A 389 15.83 -13.11 4.33
N HIS A 390 15.17 -13.18 3.18
CA HIS A 390 13.81 -13.69 3.04
C HIS A 390 13.82 -14.95 2.18
N HIS A 391 13.22 -16.02 2.69
CA HIS A 391 13.07 -17.30 2.00
C HIS A 391 11.60 -17.60 1.78
N ALA A 392 11.23 -17.85 0.53
CA ALA A 392 9.90 -18.32 0.15
C ALA A 392 9.94 -19.81 -0.20
N PHE A 393 8.85 -20.52 0.08
CA PHE A 393 8.74 -21.95 -0.19
C PHE A 393 7.48 -22.31 -0.96
N ALA A 394 7.50 -23.44 -1.66
CA ALA A 394 6.40 -23.93 -2.49
C ALA A 394 5.09 -24.19 -1.72
N SER A 395 5.16 -24.40 -0.39
CA SER A 395 3.98 -24.48 0.47
C SER A 395 3.26 -23.14 0.66
N GLY A 396 3.89 -22.02 0.26
CA GLY A 396 3.48 -20.66 0.56
C GLY A 396 4.14 -20.07 1.81
N ALA A 397 4.82 -20.89 2.62
CA ALA A 397 5.49 -20.42 3.83
C ALA A 397 6.61 -19.40 3.52
N LEU A 398 6.82 -18.48 4.46
CA LEU A 398 7.89 -17.49 4.42
C LEU A 398 8.75 -17.59 5.67
N VAL A 399 10.07 -17.50 5.52
CA VAL A 399 11.03 -17.39 6.63
C VAL A 399 11.83 -16.12 6.44
N LEU A 400 11.87 -15.28 7.47
CA LEU A 400 12.63 -14.04 7.49
C LEU A 400 13.71 -14.14 8.57
N LEU A 401 14.96 -13.94 8.18
CA LEU A 401 16.12 -13.88 9.06
C LEU A 401 16.55 -12.41 9.14
N ARG A 402 16.63 -11.83 10.34
CA ARG A 402 16.97 -10.43 10.58
C ARG A 402 18.18 -10.32 11.51
N GLY A 403 19.15 -9.48 11.14
CA GLY A 403 20.40 -9.29 11.88
C GLY A 403 21.50 -8.66 11.02
N ASP A 404 22.72 -9.15 11.13
CA ASP A 404 23.82 -8.81 10.21
C ASP A 404 23.90 -9.87 9.10
N GLY A 405 23.37 -9.54 7.93
CA GLY A 405 23.36 -10.46 6.78
C GLY A 405 24.76 -10.71 6.20
N GLY A 406 25.66 -9.73 6.32
CA GLY A 406 27.05 -9.87 5.87
C GLY A 406 27.83 -10.86 6.74
N ALA A 407 27.65 -10.79 8.06
CA ALA A 407 28.27 -11.71 9.01
C ALA A 407 27.46 -13.01 9.23
N ARG A 408 26.26 -13.12 8.64
CA ARG A 408 25.28 -14.20 8.89
C ARG A 408 25.02 -14.42 10.38
N ARG A 409 24.76 -13.33 11.08
CA ARG A 409 24.42 -13.29 12.51
C ARG A 409 23.01 -12.77 12.69
N TRP A 410 22.10 -13.64 13.11
CA TRP A 410 20.67 -13.39 13.12
C TRP A 410 20.16 -13.12 14.53
N GLN A 411 19.54 -11.97 14.75
CA GLN A 411 18.94 -11.60 16.04
C GLN A 411 17.49 -12.05 16.17
N ARG A 412 16.78 -12.09 15.04
CA ARG A 412 15.36 -12.46 14.99
C ARG A 412 15.07 -13.35 13.80
N LEU A 413 14.31 -14.42 14.04
CA LEU A 413 13.75 -15.31 13.03
C LEU A 413 12.23 -15.16 13.03
N THR A 414 11.62 -15.02 11.87
CA THR A 414 10.16 -15.01 11.71
C THR A 414 9.75 -16.08 10.72
N VAL A 415 8.90 -17.02 11.15
CA VAL A 415 8.32 -18.06 10.30
C VAL A 415 6.84 -17.77 10.12
N ILE A 416 6.38 -17.62 8.88
CA ILE A 416 4.99 -17.28 8.54
C ILE A 416 4.35 -18.44 7.78
N GLY A 417 3.30 -19.02 8.34
CA GLY A 417 2.58 -20.17 7.80
C GLY A 417 1.58 -19.84 6.70
N ARG A 418 1.93 -18.95 5.76
CA ARG A 418 1.04 -18.60 4.64
C ARG A 418 0.80 -19.85 3.78
N GLY A 419 -0.46 -20.18 3.48
CA GLY A 419 -0.83 -21.37 2.72
C GLY A 419 -0.78 -22.69 3.51
N LEU A 420 -0.46 -22.62 4.81
CA LEU A 420 -0.37 -23.79 5.70
C LEU A 420 -1.51 -23.83 6.74
N GLN A 421 -2.60 -23.10 6.52
CA GLN A 421 -3.75 -23.10 7.43
C GLN A 421 -4.24 -24.54 7.68
N GLY A 422 -4.36 -24.92 8.95
CA GLY A 422 -4.76 -26.27 9.38
C GLY A 422 -3.67 -27.34 9.29
N ARG A 423 -2.52 -27.06 8.67
CA ARG A 423 -1.38 -27.99 8.55
C ARG A 423 -0.19 -27.59 9.43
N TRP A 424 -0.11 -26.32 9.80
CA TRP A 424 0.92 -25.78 10.68
C TRP A 424 0.29 -24.77 11.63
N SER A 425 0.70 -24.82 12.90
CA SER A 425 0.30 -23.84 13.90
C SER A 425 1.38 -23.73 14.98
N PRO A 426 1.91 -22.53 15.26
CA PRO A 426 2.79 -22.30 16.40
C PRO A 426 2.03 -22.29 17.74
N PHE A 427 0.68 -22.28 17.66
CA PHE A 427 -0.21 -22.41 18.82
C PHE A 427 -0.47 -23.88 19.22
N ALA A 428 -0.12 -24.84 18.36
CA ALA A 428 -0.20 -26.26 18.69
C ALA A 428 0.90 -26.70 19.67
#